data_AF-A0A3N4I760-F1
#
_entry.id   AF-A0A3N4I760-F1
#
_cell.length_a   1.000
_cell.length_b   1.000
_cell.length_c   1.000
_cell.angle_alpha   90.00
_cell.angle_beta   90.00
_cell.angle_gamma   90.00
#
_symmetry.space_group_name_H-M   'P 1'
#
loop_
_entity.id
_entity.type
_entity.pdbx_description
1 polymer ?
#
loop_
_entity_poly.entity_id
_entity_poly.type
_entity_poly.pdbx_seq_one_letter_code
_entity_poly.pdbx_strand_id
1 'polypeptide(L)'
;MARPLQRKKQRSSKPKVKFNHNPRFKKVSIVGSETVKNAWDKELTLAQNYKKLGLRSRLNPRTGGIEKTLSKTVRQSSPAPAPKPVKVKLAPGEARIVRDPETNAILRIEYGKSAEDQLDGEDDEEMNEVEEEKEEVTDVVKKLEEEASWGVKRERLQSEREEDWIARLVNKYGDDYVKMSRDMKLNPFQQTPGDLRKRVTKWKKLKAKAEGAEN
;
A
#
# COMPACT_ATOMS: atom_id res chain seq x y z
N MET A 1 -53.03 3.75 -4.75
CA MET A 1 -53.92 3.05 -5.71
C MET A 1 -54.15 3.80 -7.03
N ALA A 2 -53.77 5.08 -7.14
CA ALA A 2 -54.04 5.91 -8.32
C ALA A 2 -53.19 5.60 -9.56
N ARG A 3 -52.08 4.86 -9.45
CA ARG A 3 -51.21 4.57 -10.60
C ARG A 3 -51.84 3.49 -11.51
N PRO A 4 -52.13 3.79 -12.79
CA PRO A 4 -52.78 2.84 -13.71
C PRO A 4 -51.94 1.58 -13.94
N LEU A 5 -50.61 1.70 -13.98
CA LEU A 5 -49.69 0.56 -14.08
C LEU A 5 -49.77 -0.37 -12.86
N GLN A 6 -49.91 0.18 -11.65
CA GLN A 6 -50.04 -0.62 -10.44
C GLN A 6 -51.38 -1.34 -10.39
N ARG A 7 -52.46 -0.70 -10.86
CA ARG A 7 -53.78 -1.33 -11.03
C ARG A 7 -53.75 -2.44 -12.07
N LYS A 8 -53.11 -2.23 -13.23
CA LYS A 8 -52.94 -3.25 -14.28
C LYS A 8 -52.14 -4.45 -13.75
N LYS A 9 -51.08 -4.20 -12.96
CA LYS A 9 -50.28 -5.24 -12.29
C LYS A 9 -51.05 -6.01 -11.21
N GLN A 10 -51.99 -5.37 -10.51
CA GLN A 10 -52.85 -6.02 -9.52
C GLN A 10 -54.00 -6.81 -10.17
N ARG A 11 -54.52 -6.33 -11.32
CA ARG A 11 -55.58 -6.99 -12.09
C ARG A 11 -55.08 -8.11 -12.98
N SER A 12 -53.80 -8.10 -13.35
CA SER A 12 -53.23 -9.23 -14.08
C SER A 12 -53.28 -10.46 -13.20
N SER A 13 -53.79 -11.58 -13.74
CA SER A 13 -53.78 -12.92 -13.10
C SER A 13 -52.38 -13.51 -12.92
N LYS A 14 -51.32 -12.74 -13.24
CA LYS A 14 -49.93 -13.13 -13.08
C LYS A 14 -49.52 -13.06 -11.60
N PRO A 15 -48.79 -14.06 -11.08
CA PRO A 15 -48.32 -14.03 -9.70
C PRO A 15 -47.39 -12.85 -9.48
N LYS A 16 -47.58 -12.14 -8.36
CA LYS A 16 -46.72 -11.01 -7.99
C LYS A 16 -45.34 -11.56 -7.59
N VAL A 17 -44.32 -11.25 -8.38
CA VAL A 17 -42.92 -11.45 -7.98
C VAL A 17 -42.65 -10.57 -6.77
N LYS A 18 -42.40 -11.21 -5.62
CA LYS A 18 -41.98 -10.57 -4.36
C LYS A 18 -40.56 -11.02 -4.09
N PHE A 19 -39.64 -10.08 -3.96
CA PHE A 19 -38.33 -10.38 -3.38
C PHE A 19 -38.45 -10.23 -1.87
N ASN A 20 -38.48 -11.36 -1.15
CA ASN A 20 -38.44 -11.36 0.30
C ASN A 20 -37.01 -11.08 0.76
N HIS A 21 -36.61 -9.82 0.78
CA HIS A 21 -35.37 -9.44 1.43
C HIS A 21 -35.62 -9.45 2.94
N ASN A 22 -35.13 -10.48 3.64
CA ASN A 22 -35.07 -10.44 5.09
C ASN A 22 -34.13 -9.28 5.49
N PRO A 23 -34.62 -8.23 6.16
CA PRO A 23 -33.85 -7.02 6.40
C PRO A 23 -32.77 -7.17 7.48
N ARG A 24 -32.73 -8.30 8.20
CA ARG A 24 -31.93 -8.42 9.44
C ARG A 24 -30.49 -8.91 9.26
N PHE A 25 -30.14 -9.63 8.19
CA PHE A 25 -28.77 -10.13 8.05
C PHE A 25 -28.36 -10.28 6.59
N LYS A 26 -27.62 -9.30 6.06
CA LYS A 26 -26.73 -9.57 4.92
C LYS A 26 -25.38 -9.98 5.49
N LYS A 27 -25.19 -11.28 5.72
CA LYS A 27 -23.87 -11.81 6.08
C LYS A 27 -22.90 -11.42 4.97
N VAL A 28 -21.85 -10.67 5.33
CA VAL A 28 -20.85 -10.23 4.36
C VAL A 28 -20.06 -11.43 3.88
N SER A 29 -20.18 -11.75 2.59
CA SER A 29 -19.31 -12.72 1.93
C SER A 29 -18.10 -12.00 1.36
N ILE A 30 -16.90 -12.40 1.76
CA ILE A 30 -15.69 -11.91 1.11
C ILE A 30 -15.58 -12.51 -0.28
N VAL A 31 -15.26 -11.66 -1.24
CA VAL A 31 -14.95 -12.01 -2.62
C VAL A 31 -13.49 -11.61 -2.88
N GLY A 32 -12.74 -12.39 -3.65
CA GLY A 32 -11.34 -12.10 -3.99
C GLY A 32 -10.38 -13.12 -3.38
N SER A 33 -9.80 -12.81 -2.22
CA SER A 33 -8.76 -13.64 -1.60
C SER A 33 -9.32 -14.82 -0.81
N GLU A 34 -8.80 -16.02 -1.10
CA GLU A 34 -9.17 -17.25 -0.40
C GLU A 34 -8.62 -17.27 1.03
N THR A 35 -7.42 -16.73 1.22
CA THR A 35 -6.75 -16.56 2.52
C THR A 35 -7.62 -15.80 3.53
N VAL A 36 -8.11 -14.62 3.14
CA VAL A 36 -8.99 -13.80 3.99
C VAL A 36 -10.34 -14.46 4.17
N LYS A 37 -10.90 -15.08 3.12
CA LYS A 37 -12.20 -15.77 3.19
C LYS A 37 -12.18 -16.92 4.21
N ASN A 38 -11.10 -17.69 4.28
CA ASN A 38 -10.96 -18.79 5.24
C ASN A 38 -10.78 -18.29 6.68
N ALA A 39 -10.12 -17.14 6.87
CA ALA A 39 -9.89 -16.55 8.18
C ALA A 39 -11.06 -15.68 8.69
N TRP A 40 -12.16 -15.58 7.92
CA TRP A 40 -13.27 -14.67 8.22
C TRP A 40 -14.34 -15.29 9.11
N ASP A 41 -14.59 -14.63 10.25
CA ASP A 41 -15.67 -14.99 11.15
C ASP A 41 -16.97 -14.25 10.77
N LYS A 42 -18.08 -14.97 10.63
CA LYS A 42 -19.37 -14.37 10.25
C LYS A 42 -20.10 -13.74 11.44
N GLU A 43 -19.69 -14.05 12.66
CA GLU A 43 -20.31 -13.55 13.88
C GLU A 43 -19.70 -12.22 14.33
N LEU A 44 -18.45 -11.95 13.93
CA LEU A 44 -17.76 -10.69 14.20
C LEU A 44 -18.17 -9.59 13.22
N THR A 45 -18.06 -8.34 13.67
CA THR A 45 -18.23 -7.18 12.79
C THR A 45 -17.06 -7.06 11.82
N LEU A 46 -17.29 -6.38 10.69
CA LEU A 46 -16.23 -6.09 9.71
C LEU A 46 -15.00 -5.45 10.37
N ALA A 47 -15.19 -4.46 11.24
CA ALA A 47 -14.07 -3.78 11.89
C ALA A 47 -13.29 -4.70 12.84
N GLN A 48 -13.97 -5.58 13.57
CA GLN A 48 -13.35 -6.55 14.47
C GLN A 48 -12.57 -7.62 13.69
N ASN A 49 -13.14 -8.14 12.59
CA ASN A 49 -12.44 -9.11 11.74
C ASN A 49 -11.16 -8.54 11.15
N TYR A 50 -11.23 -7.38 10.51
CA TYR A 50 -10.03 -6.75 9.94
C TYR A 50 -8.97 -6.53 11.03
N LYS A 51 -9.36 -6.04 12.21
CA LYS A 51 -8.44 -5.90 13.35
C LYS A 51 -7.83 -7.23 13.78
N LYS A 52 -8.63 -8.32 13.87
CA LYS A 52 -8.15 -9.67 14.19
C LYS A 52 -7.17 -10.19 13.15
N LEU A 53 -7.38 -9.86 11.89
CA LEU A 53 -6.50 -10.24 10.79
C LEU A 53 -5.23 -9.38 10.74
N GLY A 54 -5.10 -8.30 11.52
CA GLY A 54 -4.00 -7.34 11.39
C GLY A 54 -4.14 -6.44 10.15
N LEU A 55 -5.36 -6.30 9.62
CA LEU A 55 -5.69 -5.45 8.48
C LEU A 55 -6.49 -4.23 8.94
N ARG A 56 -6.34 -3.12 8.22
CA ARG A 56 -7.09 -1.90 8.51
C ARG A 56 -8.45 -1.91 7.82
N SER A 57 -9.54 -1.73 8.57
CA SER A 57 -10.90 -1.70 8.00
C SER A 57 -11.25 -0.40 7.26
N ARG A 58 -10.64 0.72 7.66
CA ARG A 58 -10.86 2.07 7.09
C ARG A 58 -9.58 2.88 7.12
N LEU A 59 -9.29 3.58 6.03
CA LEU A 59 -8.10 4.44 5.93
C LEU A 59 -8.23 5.69 6.82
N ASN A 60 -9.36 6.38 6.75
CA ASN A 60 -9.56 7.62 7.51
C ASN A 60 -9.93 7.34 8.98
N PRO A 61 -9.63 8.27 9.91
CA PRO A 61 -10.08 8.16 11.29
C PRO A 61 -11.61 8.06 11.34
N ARG A 62 -12.11 7.15 12.18
CA ARG A 62 -13.56 7.01 12.39
C ARG A 62 -14.05 8.14 13.30
N THR A 63 -15.15 8.76 12.92
CA THR A 63 -15.90 9.64 13.83
C THR A 63 -16.58 8.80 14.92
N GLY A 64 -16.44 9.24 16.18
CA GLY A 64 -17.05 8.60 17.36
C GLY A 64 -16.15 7.57 18.05
N GLY A 65 -16.71 6.91 19.07
CA GLY A 65 -15.99 5.93 19.88
C GLY A 65 -15.73 4.60 19.18
N ILE A 66 -14.62 3.96 19.54
CA ILE A 66 -14.26 2.60 19.12
C ILE A 66 -14.43 1.66 20.32
N GLU A 67 -14.89 0.43 20.08
CA GLU A 67 -14.96 -0.61 21.10
C GLU A 67 -13.57 -0.89 21.66
N LYS A 68 -13.38 -0.62 22.96
CA LYS A 68 -12.15 -0.95 23.68
C LYS A 68 -12.21 -2.42 24.08
N THR A 69 -11.16 -3.17 23.79
CA THR A 69 -11.03 -4.55 24.28
C THR A 69 -10.80 -4.52 25.79
N LEU A 70 -11.47 -5.41 26.53
CA LEU A 70 -11.36 -5.52 28.00
C LEU A 70 -9.89 -5.64 28.45
N SER A 71 -9.06 -6.36 27.70
CA SER A 71 -7.62 -6.47 27.96
C SER A 71 -6.87 -5.14 27.91
N LYS A 72 -7.22 -4.22 27.00
CA LYS A 72 -6.60 -2.90 26.89
C LYS A 72 -7.08 -2.00 28.04
N THR A 73 -8.35 -2.13 28.45
CA THR A 73 -8.88 -1.44 29.63
C THR A 73 -8.20 -1.88 30.92
N VAL A 74 -7.98 -3.19 31.13
CA VAL A 74 -7.32 -3.73 32.33
C VAL A 74 -5.84 -3.35 32.41
N ARG A 75 -5.13 -3.29 31.27
CA ARG A 75 -3.76 -2.77 31.22
C ARG A 75 -3.68 -1.28 31.56
N GLN A 76 -4.68 -0.49 31.18
CA GLN A 76 -4.76 0.93 31.53
C GLN A 76 -5.19 1.18 32.99
N SER A 77 -5.90 0.23 33.63
CA SER A 77 -6.31 0.31 35.03
C SER A 77 -5.33 -0.36 36.00
N SER A 78 -4.24 -0.94 35.51
CA SER A 78 -3.15 -1.41 36.36
C SER A 78 -2.39 -0.18 36.90
N PRO A 79 -2.00 -0.14 38.18
CA PRO A 79 -1.28 1.00 38.74
C PRO A 79 -0.06 1.29 37.88
N ALA A 80 0.11 2.57 37.53
CA ALA A 80 1.07 3.05 36.55
C ALA A 80 2.45 2.37 36.71
N PRO A 81 3.12 1.95 35.62
CA PRO A 81 4.54 1.62 35.71
C PRO A 81 5.27 2.83 36.33
N ALA A 82 6.16 2.56 37.28
CA ALA A 82 6.88 3.57 38.05
C ALA A 82 7.30 4.75 37.16
N PRO A 83 7.15 6.02 37.61
CA PRO A 83 7.43 7.17 36.79
C PRO A 83 8.86 7.05 36.25
N LYS A 84 9.00 6.89 34.93
CA LYS A 84 10.27 7.08 34.24
C LYS A 84 10.80 8.44 34.70
N PRO A 85 12.09 8.59 35.06
CA PRO A 85 12.60 9.85 35.59
C PRO A 85 12.28 10.96 34.59
N VAL A 86 11.37 11.86 34.99
CA VAL A 86 10.96 12.99 34.18
C VAL A 86 12.20 13.84 33.99
N LYS A 87 12.71 13.89 32.76
CA LYS A 87 13.72 14.88 32.39
C LYS A 87 13.05 16.24 32.56
N VAL A 88 13.33 16.92 33.67
CA VAL A 88 12.83 18.27 33.94
C VAL A 88 13.38 19.18 32.84
N LYS A 89 12.53 19.58 31.88
CA LYS A 89 12.87 20.58 30.88
C LYS A 89 13.02 21.92 31.62
N LEU A 90 14.17 22.56 31.50
CA LEU A 90 14.41 23.88 32.10
C LEU A 90 13.54 24.91 31.38
N ALA A 91 12.91 25.82 32.13
CA ALA A 91 12.15 26.91 31.55
C ALA A 91 13.09 27.91 30.83
N PRO A 92 12.58 28.69 29.85
CA PRO A 92 13.38 29.68 29.15
C PRO A 92 13.95 30.71 30.13
N GLY A 93 15.28 30.86 30.14
CA GLY A 93 16.00 31.74 31.08
C GLY A 93 16.46 31.08 32.37
N GLU A 94 16.07 29.84 32.65
CA GLU A 94 16.60 29.06 33.77
C GLU A 94 17.83 28.25 33.33
N ALA A 95 18.82 28.14 34.22
CA ALA A 95 20.04 27.36 33.98
C ALA A 95 20.27 26.37 35.12
N ARG A 96 20.62 25.12 34.77
CA ARG A 96 20.98 24.08 35.74
C ARG A 96 22.49 23.97 35.78
N ILE A 97 23.06 24.21 36.96
CA ILE A 97 24.48 24.06 37.21
C ILE A 97 24.73 22.62 37.66
N VAL A 98 25.49 21.86 36.86
CA VAL A 98 25.97 20.52 37.24
C VAL A 98 27.34 20.70 37.91
N ARG A 99 27.42 20.33 39.20
CA ARG A 99 28.65 20.38 40.00
C ARG A 99 29.17 18.97 40.24
N ASP A 100 30.49 18.86 40.34
CA ASP A 100 31.14 17.60 40.72
C ASP A 100 30.81 17.26 42.18
N PRO A 101 30.41 16.01 42.49
CA PRO A 101 29.89 15.66 43.81
C PRO A 101 30.95 15.69 44.92
N GLU A 102 32.24 15.55 44.59
CA GLU A 102 33.31 15.47 45.60
C GLU A 102 34.05 16.80 45.82
N THR A 103 34.24 17.60 44.77
CA THR A 103 35.02 18.84 44.83
C THR A 103 34.15 20.10 44.79
N ASN A 104 32.84 19.95 44.55
CA ASN A 104 31.85 21.02 44.40
C ASN A 104 32.22 22.08 43.33
N ALA A 105 33.16 21.74 42.45
CA ALA A 105 33.54 22.57 41.31
C ALA A 105 32.46 22.53 40.22
N ILE A 106 32.27 23.64 39.53
CA ILE A 106 31.27 23.75 38.46
C ILE A 106 31.82 23.07 37.21
N LEU A 107 31.20 21.96 36.78
CA LEU A 107 31.60 21.25 35.56
C LEU A 107 30.94 21.86 34.33
N ARG A 108 29.61 22.04 34.37
CA ARG A 108 28.82 22.47 33.21
C ARG A 108 27.59 23.25 33.63
N ILE A 109 27.29 24.31 32.88
CA ILE A 109 26.05 25.08 32.98
C ILE A 109 25.21 24.75 31.75
N GLU A 110 24.06 24.13 31.97
CA GLU A 110 23.09 23.83 30.91
C GLU A 110 21.97 24.88 30.95
N TYR A 111 21.85 25.67 29.89
CA TYR A 111 20.81 26.68 29.73
C TYR A 111 19.55 26.04 29.13
N GLY A 112 18.37 26.43 29.60
CA GLY A 112 17.11 26.12 28.92
C GLY A 112 17.07 26.75 27.52
N LYS A 113 16.27 26.17 26.60
CA LYS A 113 16.04 26.76 25.26
C LYS A 113 15.54 28.20 25.41
N SER A 114 15.92 29.08 24.49
CA SER A 114 15.43 30.46 24.47
C SER A 114 13.91 30.47 24.20
N ALA A 115 13.20 31.50 24.67
CA ALA A 115 11.75 31.61 24.44
C ALA A 115 11.38 31.65 22.94
N GLU A 116 12.33 32.05 22.08
CA GLU A 116 12.17 32.11 20.62
C GLU A 116 12.36 30.73 19.98
N ASP A 117 13.35 29.93 20.40
CA ASP A 117 13.55 28.54 19.95
C ASP A 117 12.44 27.57 20.43
N GLN A 118 11.74 27.94 21.50
CA GLN A 118 10.66 27.11 22.04
C GLN A 118 9.37 27.23 21.21
N LEU A 119 9.12 28.40 20.62
CA LEU A 119 7.97 28.64 19.75
C LEU A 119 8.09 27.97 18.37
N ASP A 120 9.31 27.89 17.82
CA ASP A 120 9.57 27.23 16.54
C ASP A 120 9.67 25.69 16.64
N GLY A 121 9.81 25.14 17.86
CA GLY A 121 10.04 23.70 18.08
C GLY A 121 8.88 22.91 18.69
N GLU A 122 7.87 23.55 19.26
CA GLU A 122 6.80 22.85 20.01
C GLU A 122 5.65 22.32 19.13
N ASP A 123 5.38 22.94 17.98
CA ASP A 123 4.26 22.51 17.11
C ASP A 123 4.57 21.28 16.24
N ASP A 124 5.85 20.97 15.97
CA ASP A 124 6.26 19.89 15.05
C ASP A 124 6.72 18.60 15.78
N GLU A 125 7.11 18.67 17.06
CA GLU A 125 7.62 17.52 17.82
C GLU A 125 6.55 16.78 18.65
N GLU A 126 5.50 17.44 19.15
CA GLU A 126 4.46 16.77 19.97
C GLU A 126 3.39 16.01 19.15
N MET A 127 3.29 16.23 17.84
CA MET A 127 2.34 15.52 16.96
C MET A 127 2.84 14.18 16.42
N ASN A 128 4.14 13.87 16.57
CA ASN A 128 4.76 12.69 15.95
C ASN A 128 5.13 11.56 16.90
N GLU A 129 4.98 11.71 18.22
CA GLU A 129 5.21 10.62 19.18
C GLU A 129 3.94 9.79 19.42
N VAL A 130 3.35 9.30 18.32
CA VAL A 130 2.48 8.14 18.41
C VAL A 130 3.41 6.94 18.47
N GLU A 131 3.67 6.41 19.66
CA GLU A 131 4.30 5.09 19.83
C GLU A 131 3.53 4.10 18.94
N GLU A 132 4.10 3.79 17.77
CA GLU A 132 3.60 2.74 16.90
C GLU A 132 3.80 1.42 17.66
N GLU A 133 2.78 1.03 18.43
CA GLU A 133 2.60 -0.34 18.88
C GLU A 133 2.67 -1.19 17.61
N LYS A 134 3.85 -1.79 17.33
CA LYS A 134 4.03 -2.71 16.21
C LYS A 134 3.11 -3.89 16.45
N GLU A 135 1.91 -3.83 15.89
CA GLU A 135 0.96 -4.94 15.92
C GLU A 135 1.67 -6.16 15.32
N GLU A 136 1.76 -7.24 16.09
CA GLU A 136 2.45 -8.46 15.67
C GLU A 136 1.89 -8.92 14.32
N VAL A 137 2.77 -9.13 13.33
CA VAL A 137 2.37 -9.54 11.98
C VAL A 137 1.67 -10.89 12.06
N THR A 138 0.36 -10.89 11.79
CA THR A 138 -0.45 -12.12 11.84
C THR A 138 -0.06 -13.08 10.72
N ASP A 139 -0.30 -14.37 10.91
CA ASP A 139 0.00 -15.38 9.88
C ASP A 139 -0.80 -15.20 8.58
N VAL A 140 -1.95 -14.52 8.65
CA VAL A 140 -2.74 -14.18 7.46
C VAL A 140 -2.06 -13.07 6.66
N VAL A 141 -1.51 -12.06 7.33
CA VAL A 141 -0.77 -10.98 6.67
C VAL A 141 0.49 -11.53 6.00
N LYS A 142 1.24 -12.41 6.66
CA LYS A 142 2.42 -13.07 6.06
C LYS A 142 2.07 -13.80 4.75
N LYS A 143 0.99 -14.59 4.76
CA LYS A 143 0.52 -15.29 3.54
C LYS A 143 0.11 -14.32 2.44
N LEU A 144 -0.55 -13.21 2.78
CA LEU A 144 -0.93 -12.19 1.81
C LEU A 144 0.29 -11.47 1.24
N GLU A 145 1.31 -11.22 2.04
CA GLU A 145 2.59 -10.64 1.60
C GLU A 145 3.33 -11.59 0.66
N GLU A 146 3.36 -12.89 0.98
CA GLU A 146 3.90 -13.93 0.11
C GLU A 146 3.15 -13.99 -1.22
N GLU A 147 1.82 -14.02 -1.21
CA GLU A 147 0.98 -13.99 -2.41
C GLU A 147 1.21 -12.71 -3.24
N ALA A 148 1.34 -11.56 -2.58
CA ALA A 148 1.60 -10.29 -3.25
C ALA A 148 3.01 -10.22 -3.85
N SER A 149 3.99 -10.84 -3.21
CA SER A 149 5.37 -10.94 -3.72
C SER A 149 5.45 -11.80 -4.98
N TRP A 150 4.50 -12.72 -5.15
CA TRP A 150 4.41 -13.61 -6.31
C TRP A 150 3.81 -12.91 -7.55
N GLY A 151 4.56 -11.98 -8.12
CA GLY A 151 4.22 -11.31 -9.37
C GLY A 151 4.85 -11.97 -10.59
N VAL A 152 4.08 -12.70 -11.41
CA VAL A 152 4.58 -13.22 -12.70
C VAL A 152 4.66 -12.08 -13.72
N LYS A 153 5.84 -11.48 -13.86
CA LYS A 153 6.09 -10.47 -14.89
C LYS A 153 6.18 -11.13 -16.27
N ARG A 154 5.21 -10.85 -17.13
CA ARG A 154 5.28 -11.21 -18.56
C ARG A 154 6.10 -10.17 -19.31
N GLU A 155 7.21 -10.58 -19.90
CA GLU A 155 7.98 -9.73 -20.80
C GLU A 155 7.18 -9.48 -22.09
N ARG A 156 7.20 -8.24 -22.60
CA ARG A 156 6.58 -7.92 -23.89
C ARG A 156 7.50 -8.40 -25.02
N LEU A 157 6.99 -9.32 -25.83
CA LEU A 157 7.67 -9.84 -27.02
C LEU A 157 7.38 -8.97 -28.25
N GLN A 158 8.19 -9.14 -29.31
CA GLN A 158 7.89 -8.60 -30.64
C GLN A 158 6.88 -9.51 -31.34
N SER A 159 6.12 -8.95 -32.30
CA SER A 159 5.26 -9.78 -33.13
C SER A 159 6.06 -10.45 -34.24
N GLU A 160 5.62 -11.63 -34.72
CA GLU A 160 6.30 -12.38 -35.79
C GLU A 160 6.60 -11.52 -37.03
N ARG A 161 5.63 -10.71 -37.47
CA ARG A 161 5.81 -9.81 -38.62
C ARG A 161 6.85 -8.72 -38.37
N GLU A 162 6.96 -8.22 -37.14
CA GLU A 162 8.01 -7.27 -36.78
C GLU A 162 9.38 -7.93 -36.79
N GLU A 163 9.48 -9.18 -36.36
CA GLU A 163 10.73 -9.95 -36.41
C GLU A 163 11.20 -10.17 -37.84
N ASP A 164 10.29 -10.58 -38.75
CA ASP A 164 10.59 -10.73 -40.17
C ASP A 164 11.04 -9.41 -40.81
N TRP A 165 10.35 -8.33 -40.44
CA TRP A 165 10.66 -7.00 -40.93
C TRP A 165 12.06 -6.53 -40.48
N ILE A 166 12.40 -6.72 -39.21
CA ILE A 166 13.71 -6.41 -38.65
C ILE A 166 14.78 -7.31 -39.27
N ALA A 167 14.50 -8.61 -39.45
CA ALA A 167 15.42 -9.54 -40.08
C ALA A 167 15.77 -9.09 -41.51
N ARG A 168 14.80 -8.62 -42.30
CA ARG A 168 15.05 -8.04 -43.63
C ARG A 168 15.94 -6.80 -43.58
N LEU A 169 15.73 -5.91 -42.61
CA LEU A 169 16.55 -4.71 -42.43
C LEU A 169 17.99 -5.05 -42.03
N VAL A 170 18.16 -5.95 -41.06
CA VAL A 170 19.47 -6.42 -40.58
C VAL A 170 20.21 -7.17 -41.69
N ASN A 171 19.53 -8.04 -42.45
CA ASN A 171 20.16 -8.75 -43.57
C ASN A 171 20.66 -7.81 -44.68
N LYS A 172 20.01 -6.66 -44.89
CA LYS A 172 20.38 -5.70 -45.93
C LYS A 172 21.44 -4.67 -45.49
N TYR A 173 21.35 -4.19 -44.24
CA TYR A 173 22.16 -3.07 -43.76
C TYR A 173 23.09 -3.40 -42.58
N GLY A 174 23.03 -4.62 -42.03
CA GLY A 174 23.84 -5.03 -40.89
C GLY A 174 23.49 -4.25 -39.62
N ASP A 175 24.42 -3.43 -39.12
CA ASP A 175 24.25 -2.59 -37.93
C ASP A 175 24.18 -1.08 -38.26
N ASP A 176 24.08 -0.70 -39.55
CA ASP A 176 24.00 0.70 -39.98
C ASP A 176 22.56 1.27 -39.85
N TYR A 177 22.16 1.66 -38.64
CA TYR A 177 20.80 2.15 -38.36
C TYR A 177 20.41 3.43 -39.12
N VAL A 178 21.37 4.29 -39.46
CA VAL A 178 21.13 5.52 -40.24
C VAL A 178 20.74 5.20 -41.69
N LYS A 179 21.32 4.14 -42.26
CA LYS A 179 20.96 3.67 -43.60
C LYS A 179 19.62 2.94 -43.58
N MET A 180 19.36 2.12 -42.55
CA MET A 180 18.07 1.47 -42.35
C MET A 180 16.92 2.48 -42.25
N SER A 181 17.10 3.58 -41.50
CA SER A 181 16.04 4.58 -41.36
C SER A 181 15.71 5.29 -42.67
N ARG A 182 16.69 5.40 -43.58
CA ARG A 182 16.55 6.04 -44.90
C ARG A 182 15.97 5.11 -45.98
N ASP A 183 15.82 3.81 -45.72
CA ASP A 183 15.25 2.88 -46.71
C ASP A 183 13.73 3.08 -46.81
N MET A 184 13.26 3.75 -47.86
CA MET A 184 11.82 3.99 -48.07
C MET A 184 11.03 2.71 -48.38
N LYS A 185 11.67 1.64 -48.85
CA LYS A 185 10.99 0.39 -49.21
C LYS A 185 10.86 -0.53 -48.01
N LEU A 186 11.96 -0.75 -47.31
CA LEU A 186 11.96 -1.60 -46.13
C LEU A 186 11.46 -0.85 -44.90
N ASN A 187 11.64 0.46 -44.75
CA ASN A 187 11.11 1.25 -43.64
C ASN A 187 9.99 2.19 -44.11
N PRO A 188 8.82 1.67 -44.54
CA PRO A 188 7.74 2.48 -45.09
C PRO A 188 7.17 3.47 -44.07
N PHE A 189 7.24 3.13 -42.79
CA PHE A 189 6.77 3.96 -41.69
C PHE A 189 7.81 4.96 -41.18
N GLN A 190 8.95 5.09 -41.86
CA GLN A 190 9.98 6.09 -41.56
C GLN A 190 10.43 6.07 -40.08
N GLN A 191 10.58 4.86 -39.52
CA GLN A 191 11.04 4.69 -38.15
C GLN A 191 12.40 5.34 -37.93
N THR A 192 12.54 6.01 -36.77
CA THR A 192 13.77 6.70 -36.39
C THR A 192 14.91 5.69 -36.16
N PRO A 193 16.19 6.10 -36.32
CA PRO A 193 17.32 5.22 -36.07
C PRO A 193 17.37 4.71 -34.62
N GLY A 194 16.91 5.52 -33.65
CA GLY A 194 16.82 5.12 -32.25
C GLY A 194 15.75 4.04 -32.00
N ASP A 195 14.61 4.11 -32.69
CA ASP A 195 13.58 3.09 -32.58
C ASP A 195 14.02 1.77 -33.24
N LEU A 196 14.61 1.84 -34.43
CA LEU A 196 15.21 0.68 -35.10
C LEU A 196 16.26 0.01 -34.22
N ARG A 197 17.14 0.79 -33.57
CA ARG A 197 18.12 0.24 -32.62
C ARG A 197 17.44 -0.51 -31.47
N LYS A 198 16.40 0.05 -30.84
CA LYS A 198 15.66 -0.59 -29.74
C LYS A 198 14.98 -1.89 -30.18
N ARG A 199 14.45 -1.94 -31.40
CA ARG A 199 13.79 -3.12 -31.95
C ARG A 199 14.78 -4.21 -32.33
N VAL A 200 15.91 -3.84 -32.95
CA VAL A 200 17.00 -4.77 -33.29
C VAL A 200 17.62 -5.36 -32.03
N THR A 201 17.84 -4.58 -30.97
CA THR A 201 18.38 -5.12 -29.71
C THR A 201 17.44 -6.10 -29.03
N LYS A 202 16.12 -5.84 -29.05
CA LYS A 202 15.11 -6.80 -28.58
C LYS A 202 15.12 -8.08 -29.42
N TRP A 203 15.15 -7.93 -30.74
CA TRP A 203 15.18 -9.06 -31.67
C TRP A 203 16.42 -9.93 -31.49
N LYS A 204 17.61 -9.33 -31.38
CA LYS A 204 18.87 -10.03 -31.08
C LYS A 204 18.80 -10.75 -29.72
N LYS A 205 18.22 -10.12 -28.69
CA LYS A 205 18.03 -10.75 -27.38
C LYS A 205 17.09 -11.96 -27.45
N LEU A 206 16.00 -11.86 -28.22
CA LEU A 206 15.08 -12.98 -28.44
C LEU A 206 15.74 -14.13 -29.18
N LYS A 207 16.50 -13.84 -30.25
CA LYS A 207 17.27 -14.84 -30.99
C LYS A 207 18.33 -15.53 -30.13
N ALA A 208 19.13 -14.77 -29.39
CA ALA A 208 20.13 -15.33 -28.46
C ALA A 208 19.46 -16.20 -27.37
N LYS A 209 18.28 -15.81 -26.88
CA LYS A 209 17.52 -16.62 -25.93
C LYS A 209 16.98 -17.91 -26.55
N ALA A 210 16.55 -17.87 -27.82
CA ALA A 210 16.10 -19.06 -28.54
C ALA A 210 17.26 -20.04 -28.79
N GLU A 211 18.40 -19.55 -29.30
CA GLU A 211 19.61 -20.35 -29.57
C GLU A 211 20.24 -20.91 -28.27
N GLY A 212 20.16 -20.15 -27.18
CA GLY A 212 20.62 -20.61 -25.86
C GLY A 212 19.65 -21.52 -25.11
N ALA A 213 18.42 -21.69 -25.58
CA ALA A 213 17.46 -22.64 -25.02
C ALA A 213 17.46 -24.00 -25.75
N GLU A 214 18.13 -24.07 -26.91
CA GLU A 214 18.33 -25.29 -27.70
C GLU A 214 19.62 -26.05 -27.34
N ASN A 215 20.45 -25.52 -26.42
CA ASN A 215 21.60 -26.19 -25.81
C ASN A 215 21.34 -26.48 -24.33
#